data_AF-A0A2N1IZE8-F1
#
_entry.id   AF-A0A2N1IZE8-F1
#
_cell.length_a   1.000
_cell.length_b   1.000
_cell.length_c   1.000
_cell.angle_alpha   90.00
_cell.angle_beta   90.00
_cell.angle_gamma   90.00
#
_symmetry.space_group_name_H-M   'P 1'
#
loop_
_entity.id
_entity.type
_entity.pdbx_description
1 polymer ?
#
loop_
_entity_poly.entity_id
_entity_poly.type
_entity_poly.pdbx_seq_one_letter_code
_entity_poly.pdbx_strand_id
1 'polypeptide(L)'
;NKSAIFYSNKKYQLKNYIKNSWSNLPSNMIKQELQLAFEKSNLFNKITTNDTNSDFTLNTKLFEIYNKIENNNAYSILSISFEIVNNTNKKTKKYFYEKKTKLKKNTPYSFITTVNRDFSTILVNFLKELEKNSFKS
;
A
#
# COMPACT_ATOMS: atom_id res chain seq x y z
N ASN A 1 -13.36 3.51 1.84
CA ASN A 1 -12.26 3.92 2.75
C ASN A 1 -12.83 4.10 4.15
N LYS A 2 -12.63 3.12 5.05
CA LYS A 2 -13.12 3.14 6.45
C LYS A 2 -12.00 2.67 7.37
N SER A 3 -12.03 3.04 8.65
CA SER A 3 -11.10 2.53 9.66
C SER A 3 -11.42 1.10 10.10
N ALA A 4 -12.50 0.49 9.64
CA ALA A 4 -12.80 -0.92 9.94
C ALA A 4 -11.72 -1.86 9.36
N ILE A 5 -11.31 -2.85 10.15
CA ILE A 5 -10.48 -3.95 9.65
C ILE A 5 -11.41 -5.01 9.09
N PHE A 6 -11.24 -5.33 7.81
CA PHE A 6 -12.07 -6.31 7.13
C PHE A 6 -11.48 -7.72 7.18
N TYR A 7 -12.37 -8.70 7.26
CA TYR A 7 -12.07 -10.10 7.04
C TYR A 7 -13.11 -10.75 6.13
N SER A 8 -12.78 -11.91 5.59
CA SER A 8 -13.66 -12.66 4.70
C SER A 8 -13.52 -14.15 4.95
N ASN A 9 -14.66 -14.83 5.08
CA ASN A 9 -14.73 -16.30 5.12
C ASN A 9 -15.38 -16.87 3.84
N LYS A 10 -15.82 -16.00 2.92
CA LYS A 10 -16.56 -16.35 1.71
C LYS A 10 -16.21 -15.37 0.61
N LYS A 11 -16.07 -15.87 -0.63
CA LYS A 11 -15.77 -15.04 -1.80
C LYS A 11 -16.72 -13.84 -1.89
N TYR A 12 -16.19 -12.64 -2.08
CA TYR A 12 -16.92 -11.37 -2.23
C TYR A 12 -17.76 -10.92 -1.02
N GLN A 13 -17.59 -11.55 0.16
CA GLN A 13 -18.28 -11.11 1.37
C GLN A 13 -17.26 -10.65 2.41
N LEU A 14 -17.19 -9.32 2.59
CA LEU A 14 -16.38 -8.70 3.64
C LEU A 14 -17.22 -8.48 4.89
N LYS A 15 -16.64 -8.80 6.04
CA LYS A 15 -17.13 -8.50 7.39
C LYS A 15 -16.08 -7.68 8.11
N ASN A 16 -16.46 -6.95 9.16
CA ASN A 16 -15.53 -6.17 9.98
C ASN A 16 -15.33 -6.80 11.35
N TYR A 17 -14.12 -6.69 11.89
CA TYR A 17 -13.89 -7.01 13.30
C TYR A 17 -14.56 -5.97 14.19
N ILE A 18 -15.40 -6.40 15.13
CA ILE A 18 -16.17 -5.50 16.00
C ILE A 18 -15.26 -4.75 16.99
N LYS A 19 -14.24 -5.44 17.52
CA LYS A 19 -13.34 -4.90 18.55
C LYS A 19 -12.01 -4.36 18.00
N ASN A 20 -11.81 -4.37 16.67
CA ASN A 20 -10.54 -3.98 16.06
C ASN A 20 -10.77 -3.08 14.85
N SER A 21 -10.12 -1.92 14.89
CA SER A 21 -10.10 -0.95 13.80
C SER A 21 -8.66 -0.46 13.57
N TRP A 22 -8.41 0.05 12.38
CA TRP A 22 -7.28 0.91 12.10
C TRP A 22 -7.38 2.18 12.96
N SER A 23 -6.24 2.72 13.38
CA SER A 23 -6.17 3.99 14.12
C SER A 23 -6.55 5.20 13.26
N ASN A 24 -6.42 5.08 11.94
CA ASN A 24 -6.81 6.07 10.95
C ASN A 24 -7.33 5.37 9.68
N LEU A 25 -7.74 6.12 8.66
CA LEU A 25 -8.05 5.56 7.35
C LEU A 25 -6.80 4.88 6.76
N PRO A 26 -6.92 3.65 6.21
CA PRO A 26 -5.79 2.98 5.56
C PRO A 26 -5.10 3.84 4.49
N SER A 27 -5.85 4.66 3.75
CA SER A 27 -5.28 5.59 2.77
C SER A 27 -4.36 6.64 3.41
N ASN A 28 -4.72 7.15 4.59
CA ASN A 28 -3.94 8.17 5.29
C ASN A 28 -2.65 7.56 5.84
N MET A 29 -2.76 6.36 6.41
CA MET A 29 -1.60 5.60 6.89
C MET A 29 -0.63 5.30 5.74
N ILE A 30 -1.14 4.81 4.60
CA ILE A 30 -0.31 4.56 3.39
C ILE A 30 0.32 5.85 2.87
N LYS A 31 -0.43 6.96 2.81
CA LYS A 31 0.09 8.27 2.38
C LYS A 31 1.25 8.74 3.27
N GLN A 32 1.11 8.63 4.58
CA GLN A 32 2.15 9.01 5.53
C GLN A 32 3.41 8.16 5.37
N GLU A 33 3.26 6.84 5.30
CA GLU A 33 4.40 5.93 5.09
C GLU A 33 5.10 6.16 3.75
N LEU A 34 4.33 6.44 2.68
CA LEU A 34 4.90 6.80 1.38
C LEU A 34 5.72 8.09 1.48
N GLN A 35 5.17 9.15 2.07
CA GLN A 35 5.89 10.41 2.21
C GLN A 35 7.23 10.21 2.92
N LEU A 36 7.22 9.52 4.07
CA LEU A 36 8.44 9.21 4.82
C LEU A 36 9.42 8.36 4.01
N ALA A 37 8.93 7.38 3.25
CA ALA A 37 9.78 6.52 2.43
C ALA A 37 10.45 7.30 1.28
N PHE A 38 9.71 8.19 0.61
CA PHE A 38 10.24 9.03 -0.46
C PHE A 38 11.21 10.09 0.07
N GLU A 39 10.90 10.74 1.18
CA GLU A 39 11.82 11.68 1.85
C GLU A 39 13.15 11.00 2.21
N LYS A 40 13.11 9.75 2.70
CA LYS A 40 14.33 8.98 3.02
C LYS A 40 15.06 8.42 1.80
N SER A 41 14.38 8.29 0.66
CA SER A 41 14.95 7.67 -0.54
C SER A 41 15.96 8.58 -1.27
N ASN A 42 15.89 9.90 -1.05
CA ASN A 42 16.63 10.92 -1.79
C ASN A 42 16.47 10.84 -3.32
N LEU A 43 15.41 10.18 -3.82
CA LEU A 43 15.14 10.07 -5.27
C LEU A 43 14.64 11.39 -5.88
N PHE A 44 14.10 12.29 -5.06
CA PHE A 44 13.57 13.59 -5.48
C PHE A 44 14.01 14.67 -4.50
N ASN A 45 14.23 15.88 -5.03
CA ASN A 45 14.69 17.02 -4.23
C ASN A 45 13.64 17.53 -3.23
N LYS A 46 12.36 17.44 -3.59
CA LYS A 46 11.25 17.92 -2.77
C LYS A 46 10.06 16.97 -2.92
N ILE A 47 9.50 16.55 -1.78
CA ILE A 47 8.26 15.79 -1.71
C ILE A 47 7.18 16.70 -1.12
N THR A 48 5.99 16.70 -1.73
CA THR A 48 4.86 17.53 -1.31
C THR A 48 3.56 16.83 -1.63
N THR A 49 2.53 17.09 -0.83
CA THR A 49 1.20 16.50 -1.02
C THR A 49 0.16 17.50 -1.52
N ASN A 50 0.50 18.79 -1.56
CA ASN A 50 -0.46 19.89 -1.74
C ASN A 50 -0.03 20.90 -2.83
N ASP A 51 1.04 20.60 -3.59
CA ASP A 51 1.57 21.51 -4.61
C ASP A 51 1.02 21.14 -6.00
N THR A 52 0.59 22.14 -6.76
CA THR A 52 0.07 21.95 -8.13
C THR A 52 1.17 21.97 -9.18
N ASN A 53 2.36 22.50 -8.86
CA ASN A 53 3.50 22.59 -9.78
C ASN A 53 4.59 21.58 -9.41
N SER A 54 4.36 20.31 -9.72
CA SER A 54 5.32 19.22 -9.53
C SER A 54 5.79 18.65 -10.86
N ASP A 55 7.05 18.22 -10.94
CA ASP A 55 7.58 17.51 -12.12
C ASP A 55 6.99 16.09 -12.24
N PHE A 56 6.68 15.48 -11.10
CA PHE A 56 6.13 14.14 -11.01
C PHE A 56 4.96 14.06 -10.01
N THR A 57 3.93 13.31 -10.38
CA THR A 57 2.80 12.97 -9.51
C THR A 57 2.79 11.48 -9.22
N LEU A 58 2.68 11.10 -7.95
CA LEU A 58 2.47 9.72 -7.52
C LEU A 58 0.99 9.50 -7.17
N ASN A 59 0.28 8.76 -8.01
CA ASN A 59 -1.07 8.28 -7.73
C ASN A 59 -1.01 6.89 -7.12
N THR A 60 -1.60 6.72 -5.94
CA THR A 60 -1.66 5.42 -5.25
C THR A 60 -3.09 4.93 -5.15
N LYS A 61 -3.33 3.67 -5.49
CA LYS A 61 -4.65 3.04 -5.36
C LYS A 61 -4.54 1.74 -4.58
N LEU A 62 -5.21 1.70 -3.42
CA LEU A 62 -5.39 0.49 -2.63
C LEU A 62 -6.65 -0.23 -3.11
N PHE A 63 -6.50 -1.40 -3.72
CA PHE A 63 -7.61 -2.21 -4.22
C PHE A 63 -8.17 -3.13 -3.15
N GLU A 64 -7.28 -3.85 -2.45
CA GLU A 64 -7.67 -4.82 -1.43
C GLU A 64 -6.78 -4.74 -0.20
N ILE A 65 -7.41 -4.79 0.97
CA ILE A 65 -6.75 -4.95 2.28
C ILE A 65 -7.71 -5.70 3.22
N TYR A 66 -7.53 -7.00 3.38
CA TYR A 66 -8.39 -7.78 4.27
C TYR A 66 -7.77 -9.10 4.72
N ASN A 67 -8.26 -9.62 5.85
CA ASN A 67 -7.91 -10.95 6.34
C ASN A 67 -8.80 -12.02 5.68
N LYS A 68 -8.25 -12.90 4.87
CA LYS A 68 -8.96 -14.02 4.27
C LYS A 68 -8.83 -15.27 5.15
N ILE A 69 -9.94 -15.83 5.60
CA ILE A 69 -9.99 -17.06 6.40
C ILE A 69 -10.56 -18.19 5.54
N GLU A 70 -9.77 -19.24 5.32
CA GLU A 70 -10.17 -20.43 4.55
C GLU A 70 -9.51 -21.68 5.13
N ASN A 71 -10.27 -22.77 5.28
CA ASN A 71 -9.78 -24.09 5.73
C ASN A 71 -8.90 -24.01 6.99
N ASN A 72 -9.40 -23.38 8.06
CA ASN A 72 -8.69 -23.10 9.32
C ASN A 72 -7.38 -22.30 9.21
N ASN A 73 -7.04 -21.80 8.03
CA ASN A 73 -5.91 -20.91 7.80
C ASN A 73 -6.41 -19.48 7.60
N ALA A 74 -5.51 -18.54 7.86
CA ALA A 74 -5.75 -17.12 7.59
C ALA A 74 -4.65 -16.59 6.67
N TYR A 75 -5.02 -15.67 5.77
CA TYR A 75 -4.14 -15.02 4.82
C TYR A 75 -4.36 -13.50 4.83
N SER A 76 -3.28 -12.75 4.78
CA SER A 76 -3.28 -11.33 4.49
C SER A 76 -3.44 -11.17 2.98
N ILE A 77 -4.45 -10.42 2.56
CA ILE A 77 -4.63 -9.98 1.18
C ILE A 77 -4.32 -8.49 1.10
N LEU A 78 -3.35 -8.13 0.28
CA LEU A 78 -2.96 -6.76 -0.02
C LEU A 78 -2.78 -6.60 -1.52
N SER A 79 -3.54 -5.70 -2.13
CA SER A 79 -3.42 -5.33 -3.54
C SER A 79 -3.36 -3.81 -3.67
N ILE A 80 -2.28 -3.30 -4.27
CA ILE A 80 -1.99 -1.87 -4.37
C ILE A 80 -1.29 -1.55 -5.69
N SER A 81 -1.59 -0.41 -6.29
CA SER A 81 -0.83 0.14 -7.41
C SER A 81 -0.24 1.51 -7.10
N PHE A 82 0.90 1.76 -7.72
CA PHE A 82 1.55 3.06 -7.81
C PHE A 82 1.62 3.46 -9.27
N GLU A 83 1.18 4.66 -9.58
CA GLU A 83 1.29 5.27 -10.90
C GLU A 83 2.10 6.54 -10.75
N ILE A 84 3.20 6.64 -11.49
CA ILE A 84 4.01 7.85 -11.57
C ILE A 84 3.72 8.51 -12.91
N VAL A 85 3.33 9.78 -12.85
CA VAL A 85 3.10 10.63 -14.02
C VAL A 85 4.21 11.67 -14.06
N ASN A 86 4.94 11.75 -15.16
CA ASN A 86 5.80 12.89 -15.45
C ASN A 86 4.93 14.02 -16.02
N ASN A 87 4.82 15.12 -15.29
CA ASN A 87 3.91 16.21 -15.64
C ASN A 87 4.40 17.06 -16.82
N THR A 88 5.70 17.02 -17.12
CA THR A 88 6.34 17.73 -18.25
C THR A 88 6.02 17.09 -19.59
N ASN A 89 6.11 15.76 -19.70
CA ASN A 89 5.93 15.03 -20.96
C ASN A 89 4.73 14.07 -20.97
N LYS A 90 3.94 14.05 -19.90
CA LYS A 90 2.74 13.22 -19.71
C LYS A 90 2.98 11.71 -19.83
N LYS A 91 4.23 11.23 -19.75
CA LYS A 91 4.53 9.80 -19.69
C LYS A 91 4.14 9.27 -18.31
N THR A 92 3.56 8.07 -18.33
CA THR A 92 3.06 7.41 -17.13
C THR A 92 3.67 6.03 -17.01
N LYS A 93 4.05 5.65 -15.79
CA LYS A 93 4.48 4.29 -15.47
C LYS A 93 3.69 3.75 -14.28
N LYS A 94 3.19 2.53 -14.44
CA LYS A 94 2.34 1.85 -13.46
C LYS A 94 3.06 0.64 -12.88
N TYR A 95 2.90 0.46 -11.58
CA TYR A 95 3.44 -0.63 -10.80
C TYR A 95 2.29 -1.23 -10.01
N PHE A 96 2.09 -2.53 -10.12
CA PHE A 96 1.02 -3.25 -9.43
C PHE A 96 1.60 -4.35 -8.58
N TYR A 97 1.17 -4.41 -7.33
CA TYR A 97 1.62 -5.38 -6.36
C TYR A 97 0.44 -6.10 -5.73
N GLU A 98 0.49 -7.43 -5.76
CA GLU A 98 -0.46 -8.29 -5.08
C GLU A 98 0.29 -9.23 -4.13
N LYS A 99 -0.20 -9.33 -2.90
CA LYS A 99 0.32 -10.24 -1.87
C LYS A 99 -0.83 -11.00 -1.25
N LYS A 100 -0.69 -12.33 -1.27
CA LYS A 100 -1.42 -13.27 -0.43
C LYS A 100 -0.42 -13.95 0.50
N THR A 101 -0.47 -13.65 1.78
CA THR A 101 0.54 -14.12 2.74
C THR A 101 -0.12 -14.85 3.90
N LYS A 102 0.26 -16.10 4.14
CA LYS A 102 -0.26 -16.89 5.26
C LYS A 102 0.09 -16.23 6.60
N LEU A 103 -0.88 -16.10 7.48
CA LEU A 103 -0.68 -15.59 8.84
C LEU A 103 -0.02 -16.65 9.72
N LYS A 104 0.81 -16.20 10.68
CA LYS A 104 1.34 -17.06 11.73
C LYS A 104 0.25 -17.55 12.69
N LYS A 105 -0.74 -16.69 12.97
CA LYS A 105 -1.89 -16.98 13.84
C LYS A 105 -3.15 -16.41 13.21
N ASN A 106 -4.30 -17.07 13.38
CA ASN A 106 -5.58 -16.54 12.91
C ASN A 106 -6.12 -15.45 13.88
N THR A 107 -5.42 -14.31 13.94
CA THR A 107 -5.80 -13.18 14.79
C THR A 107 -5.72 -11.86 14.03
N PRO A 108 -6.53 -10.84 14.37
CA PRO A 108 -6.43 -9.52 13.78
C PRO A 108 -5.02 -8.92 13.92
N TYR A 109 -4.37 -9.11 15.07
CA TYR A 109 -3.00 -8.63 15.27
C TYR A 109 -2.02 -9.25 14.27
N SER A 110 -2.08 -10.58 14.09
CA SER A 110 -1.21 -11.25 13.12
C SER A 110 -1.51 -10.81 11.68
N PHE A 111 -2.76 -10.45 11.36
CA PHE A 111 -3.12 -9.85 10.08
C PHE A 111 -2.40 -8.51 9.89
N ILE A 112 -2.55 -7.59 10.85
CA ILE A 112 -1.95 -6.25 10.79
C ILE A 112 -0.44 -6.32 10.64
N THR A 113 0.25 -7.11 11.48
CA THR A 113 1.71 -7.23 11.39
C THR A 113 2.16 -7.81 10.05
N THR A 114 1.37 -8.71 9.46
CA THR A 114 1.68 -9.31 8.15
C THR A 114 1.50 -8.29 7.03
N VAL A 115 0.36 -7.57 7.01
CA VAL A 115 0.11 -6.49 6.03
C VAL A 115 1.21 -5.43 6.09
N ASN A 116 1.57 -4.96 7.29
CA ASN A 116 2.59 -3.93 7.44
C ASN A 116 3.92 -4.38 6.86
N ARG A 117 4.36 -5.61 7.17
CA ARG A 117 5.59 -6.17 6.62
C ARG A 117 5.54 -6.32 5.09
N ASP A 118 4.41 -6.81 4.57
CA ASP A 118 4.24 -7.01 3.13
C ASP A 118 4.25 -5.66 2.40
N PHE A 119 3.59 -4.64 2.97
CA PHE A 119 3.62 -3.27 2.47
C PHE A 119 5.03 -2.66 2.50
N SER A 120 5.78 -2.80 3.61
CA SER A 120 7.18 -2.35 3.67
C SER A 120 8.05 -3.01 2.60
N THR A 121 7.84 -4.31 2.35
CA THR A 121 8.55 -5.04 1.29
C THR A 121 8.20 -4.49 -0.09
N ILE A 122 6.92 -4.21 -0.34
CA ILE A 122 6.45 -3.60 -1.59
C ILE A 122 7.10 -2.23 -1.78
N LEU A 123 7.12 -1.37 -0.76
CA LEU A 123 7.74 -0.04 -0.83
C LEU A 123 9.23 -0.10 -1.19
N VAL A 124 9.98 -0.99 -0.52
CA VAL A 124 11.41 -1.17 -0.82
C VAL A 124 11.63 -1.60 -2.28
N ASN A 125 10.83 -2.54 -2.77
CA ASN A 125 10.93 -2.99 -4.15
C ASN A 125 10.54 -1.89 -5.14
N PHE A 126 9.45 -1.18 -4.86
CA PHE A 126 8.99 -0.06 -5.67
C PHE A 126 10.08 1.02 -5.80
N LEU A 127 10.66 1.48 -4.68
CA LEU A 127 11.74 2.48 -4.71
C LEU A 127 12.96 2.00 -5.49
N LYS A 128 13.37 0.73 -5.32
CA LYS A 128 14.46 0.13 -6.12
C LYS A 128 14.15 0.09 -7.62
N GLU A 129 12.89 -0.18 -7.98
CA GLU A 129 12.47 -0.13 -9.38
C GLU A 129 12.52 1.31 -9.91
N LEU A 130 12.17 2.31 -9.12
CA LEU A 130 12.29 3.73 -9.53
C LEU A 130 13.74 4.14 -9.78
N GLU A 131 14.64 3.76 -8.87
CA GLU A 131 16.06 4.05 -8.97
C GLU A 131 16.69 3.46 -10.24
N LYS A 132 16.39 2.19 -10.52
CA LYS A 132 16.92 1.47 -11.70
C LYS A 132 16.42 2.03 -13.01
N ASN A 133 15.17 2.49 -13.05
CA ASN A 133 14.54 2.96 -14.29
C ASN A 133 14.85 4.42 -14.60
N SER A 134 15.83 5.02 -13.90
CA SER A 134 16.33 6.37 -14.10
C SER A 134 15.22 7.34 -14.52
N PHE A 135 14.38 7.74 -13.58
CA PHE A 135 13.68 9.03 -13.66
C PHE A 135 14.66 10.21 -13.46
N LYS A 136 15.95 9.98 -13.73
CA LYS A 136 16.99 11.00 -13.78
C LYS A 136 16.75 11.76 -15.08
N SER A 137 16.30 13.00 -14.93
CA SER A 137 16.33 14.05 -15.94
C SER A 137 17.65 14.08 -16.69
#